data_AF-A0A414ZEX1-F1
#
_entry.id   AF-A0A414ZEX1-F1
#
_cell.length_a   1.000
_cell.length_b   1.000
_cell.length_c   1.000
_cell.angle_alpha   90.00
_cell.angle_beta   90.00
_cell.angle_gamma   90.00
#
_symmetry.space_group_name_H-M   'P 1'
#
loop_
_entity.id
_entity.type
_entity.pdbx_description
1 polymer ?
#
loop_
_entity_poly.entity_id
_entity_poly.type
_entity_poly.pdbx_seq_one_letter_code
_entity_poly.pdbx_strand_id
1 'polypeptide(L)' 'MIIEGVTFIEPAIKAMKKSDFINKHMPVIWQDRPEKDRKKMLSDAYDLIKKGKVKEENE' A
#
# COMPACT_ATOMS: atom_id res chain seq x y z
N MET A 1 3.25 8.72 -1.06
CA MET A 1 1.99 8.47 -1.81
C MET A 1 0.78 8.61 -0.88
N ILE A 2 -0.30 9.29 -1.28
CA ILE A 2 -1.55 9.36 -0.49
C ILE A 2 -2.60 8.51 -1.19
N ILE A 3 -3.24 7.58 -0.49
CA ILE A 3 -4.32 6.73 -1.02
C ILE A 3 -5.48 6.79 -0.03
N GLU A 4 -6.67 7.19 -0.49
CA GLU A 4 -7.89 7.24 0.33
C GLU A 4 -7.68 7.96 1.67
N GLY A 5 -7.00 9.12 1.64
CA GLY A 5 -6.72 9.94 2.83
C GLY A 5 -5.57 9.44 3.72
N VAL A 6 -4.94 8.32 3.39
CA VAL A 6 -3.82 7.74 4.16
C VAL A 6 -2.50 8.02 3.47
N THR A 7 -1.55 8.57 4.23
CA THR A 7 -0.20 8.84 3.72
C THR A 7 0.68 7.61 3.89
N PHE A 8 1.11 7.06 2.77
CA PHE A 8 2.01 5.92 2.66
C PHE A 8 3.44 6.36 2.37
N ILE A 9 4.36 5.94 3.23
CA ILE A 9 5.80 6.21 3.12
C ILE A 9 6.44 5.15 2.23
N GLU A 10 6.66 5.51 0.96
CA GLU A 10 7.21 4.61 -0.06
C GLU A 10 8.51 3.89 0.34
N PRO A 11 9.55 4.56 0.89
CA PRO A 11 10.78 3.87 1.27
C PRO A 11 10.56 2.83 2.38
N ALA A 12 9.70 3.12 3.36
CA ALA A 12 9.37 2.18 4.43
C ALA A 12 8.61 0.95 3.89
N ILE A 13 7.70 1.18 2.94
CA ILE A 13 6.88 0.13 2.33
C ILE A 13 7.69 -0.74 1.36
N LYS A 14 8.63 -0.14 0.62
CA LYS A 14 9.57 -0.86 -0.23
C LYS A 14 10.52 -1.75 0.58
N ALA A 15 10.91 -1.29 1.78
CA ALA A 15 11.79 -2.01 2.70
C ALA A 15 11.09 -3.16 3.45
N MET A 16 9.75 -3.20 3.49
CA MET A 16 9.00 -4.26 4.17
C MET A 16 8.36 -5.25 3.17
N LYS A 17 7.94 -6.41 3.69
CA LYS A 17 7.21 -7.42 2.89
C LYS A 17 5.72 -7.08 2.84
N LYS A 18 5.05 -7.51 1.77
CA LYS A 18 3.60 -7.33 1.56
C LYS A 18 2.77 -7.87 2.72
N SER A 19 3.12 -9.05 3.22
CA SER A 19 2.42 -9.69 4.34
C SER A 19 2.52 -8.88 5.63
N ASP A 20 3.73 -8.40 5.96
CA ASP A 20 3.96 -7.55 7.14
C ASP A 20 3.26 -6.20 6.99
N PHE A 21 3.26 -5.63 5.78
CA PHE A 21 2.52 -4.41 5.48
C PHE A 21 1.03 -4.59 5.73
N ILE A 22 0.41 -5.63 5.17
CA ILE A 22 -1.02 -5.88 5.34
C ILE A 22 -1.34 -6.12 6.82
N ASN A 23 -0.63 -7.03 7.50
CA ASN A 23 -0.93 -7.35 8.89
C ASN A 23 -0.78 -6.15 9.84
N LYS A 24 0.21 -5.28 9.62
CA LYS A 24 0.43 -4.09 10.45
C LYS A 24 -0.60 -2.99 10.21
N HIS A 25 -1.08 -2.85 8.98
CA HIS A 25 -1.97 -1.75 8.58
C HIS A 25 -3.45 -2.13 8.57
N MET A 26 -3.79 -3.41 8.41
CA MET A 26 -5.16 -3.94 8.43
C MET A 26 -5.98 -3.58 9.68
N PRO A 27 -5.41 -3.57 10.91
CA PRO A 27 -6.15 -3.16 12.10
C PRO A 27 -6.15 -1.63 12.32
N VAL A 28 -5.40 -0.84 11.55
CA VAL A 28 -5.22 0.60 11.80
C VAL A 28 -5.93 1.45 10.73
N ILE A 29 -5.87 1.04 9.47
CA ILE A 29 -6.33 1.79 8.30
C ILE A 29 -7.66 1.25 7.77
N TRP A 30 -8.52 2.15 7.30
CA TRP A 30 -9.80 1.85 6.64
C TRP A 30 -10.72 0.93 7.46
N GLN A 31 -10.71 1.10 8.79
CA GLN A 31 -11.51 0.30 9.72
C GLN A 31 -13.02 0.46 9.52
N ASP A 32 -13.43 1.52 8.81
CA ASP A 32 -14.79 1.75 8.31
C ASP A 32 -15.22 0.72 7.25
N ARG A 33 -14.28 0.00 6.64
CA ARG A 33 -14.53 -0.97 5.56
C ARG A 33 -14.41 -2.42 6.05
N PRO A 34 -15.09 -3.37 5.39
CA PRO A 34 -14.93 -4.79 5.71
C PRO A 34 -13.50 -5.26 5.44
N GLU A 35 -13.06 -6.26 6.22
CA GLU A 35 -11.69 -6.79 6.18
C GLU A 35 -11.26 -7.25 4.79
N LYS A 36 -12.19 -7.81 4.01
CA LYS A 36 -11.96 -8.27 2.63
C LYS A 36 -11.51 -7.12 1.73
N ASP A 37 -12.20 -5.98 1.82
CA ASP A 37 -11.90 -4.81 1.01
C ASP A 37 -10.61 -4.14 1.48
N ARG A 38 -10.42 -4.02 2.80
CA ARG A 38 -9.16 -3.53 3.38
C ARG A 38 -7.94 -4.30 2.89
N LYS A 39 -8.01 -5.64 2.92
CA LYS A 39 -6.91 -6.49 2.48
C LYS A 39 -6.59 -6.29 1.00
N LYS A 40 -7.62 -6.14 0.17
CA LYS A 40 -7.46 -5.83 -1.25
C LYS A 40 -6.83 -4.46 -1.46
N MET A 41 -7.34 -3.43 -0.80
CA MET A 41 -6.83 -2.05 -0.92
C MET A 41 -5.38 -1.93 -0.43
N LEU A 42 -5.02 -2.58 0.69
CA LEU A 42 -3.65 -2.61 1.19
C LEU A 42 -2.72 -3.37 0.22
N SER A 43 -3.20 -4.47 -0.35
CA SER A 43 -2.47 -5.19 -1.39
C SER A 43 -2.20 -4.30 -2.60
N ASP A 44 -3.23 -3.61 -3.11
CA ASP A 44 -3.15 -2.73 -4.27
C ASP A 44 -2.24 -1.52 -3.99
N ALA A 45 -2.36 -0.90 -2.81
CA ALA A 45 -1.49 0.19 -2.35
C ALA A 45 -0.01 -0.25 -2.32
N TYR A 46 0.27 -1.42 -1.76
CA TYR A 46 1.62 -1.97 -1.71
C TYR A 46 2.16 -2.24 -3.13
N ASP A 47 1.35 -2.84 -4.01
CA ASP A 47 1.77 -3.13 -5.38
C ASP A 47 2.01 -1.85 -6.19
N LEU A 48 1.17 -0.82 -6.02
CA LEU A 48 1.36 0.50 -6.62
C LEU A 48 2.69 1.14 -6.16
N ILE A 49 2.97 1.10 -4.87
CA ILE A 49 4.19 1.67 -4.29
C ILE A 49 5.43 0.87 -4.74
N LYS A 50 5.33 -0.46 -4.81
CA LYS A 50 6.45 -1.33 -5.14
C LYS A 50 6.75 -1.39 -6.64
N LYS A 51 5.72 -1.39 -7.50
CA LYS A 51 5.91 -1.13 -8.93
C LYS A 51 6.50 0.26 -9.18
N GLY A 52 6.25 1.19 -8.25
CA GLY A 52 6.62 2.59 -8.41
C GLY A 52 5.82 3.22 -9.56
N LYS A 53 5.81 4.55 -9.64
CA LYS A 53 5.64 5.15 -10.97
C LYS A 53 6.67 4.48 -11.85
N VAL A 54 6.22 3.79 -12.90
CA VAL A 54 7.05 3.51 -14.06
C VAL A 54 7.74 4.84 -14.33
N LYS A 55 9.04 4.95 -14.05
CA LYS A 55 9.82 5.90 -14.81
C LYS A 55 9.60 5.41 -16.23
N GLU A 56 8.96 6.23 -17.06
CA GLU A 56 9.23 6.19 -18.48
C GLU A 56 10.76 6.17 -18.60
N GLU A 57 11.31 4.98 -18.80
CA GLU A 57 12.54 4.82 -19.56
C GLU A 57 12.08 4.91 -21.02
N ASN A 58 11.76 6.14 -21.41
CA ASN A 58 11.78 6.53 -22.80
C ASN A 58 13.20 7.03 -23.08
N GLU A 59 13.77 6.43 -24.11
CA GLU A 59 14.98 6.75 -24.87
C GLU A 59 16.30 6.10 -24.43
#